data_AF-A0A936RVT1-F1
#
_entry.id   AF-A0A936RVT1-F1
#
_cell.length_a   1.000
_cell.length_b   1.000
_cell.length_c   1.000
_cell.angle_alpha   90.00
_cell.angle_beta   90.00
_cell.angle_gamma   90.00
#
_symmetry.space_group_name_H-M   'P 1'
#
loop_
_entity.id
_entity.type
_entity.pdbx_description
1 polymer ?
#
loop_
_entity_poly.entity_id
_entity_poly.type
_entity_poly.pdbx_seq_one_letter_code
_entity_poly.pdbx_strand_id
1 'polypeptide(L)'
;MHRIYTFKNGAHVFDRETYVEKALQHTELYDGTRRLDYRFADSKAEVGIQLSDVVAGLVGRHFNYLQDYSLPELIRRRDHFNEVQLNSLDLLRKLIEYSDDFSDGLFHKLMPLDTYFKNNAFLHDQDAPPFMWA
;
A
#
# COMPACT_ATOMS: atom_id res chain seq x y z
N MET A 1 2.63 3.42 14.99
CA MET A 1 1.85 4.44 15.74
C MET A 1 1.34 5.60 14.90
N HIS A 2 2.12 6.12 13.93
CA HIS A 2 1.71 7.26 13.08
C HIS A 2 0.25 7.18 12.57
N ARG A 3 -0.19 6.03 12.03
CA ARG A 3 -1.56 5.83 11.51
C ARG A 3 -2.67 6.08 12.53
N ILE A 4 -2.47 5.72 13.80
CA ILE A 4 -3.46 5.94 14.85
C ILE A 4 -3.63 7.44 15.11
N TYR A 5 -2.54 8.19 15.08
CA TYR A 5 -2.60 9.65 15.22
C TYR A 5 -3.17 10.35 13.99
N THR A 6 -2.81 9.89 12.78
CA THR A 6 -3.36 10.43 11.53
C THR A 6 -4.87 10.26 11.46
N PHE A 7 -5.39 9.10 11.87
CA PHE A 7 -6.82 8.80 11.87
C PHE A 7 -7.38 8.69 13.30
N LYS A 8 -7.05 9.65 14.17
CA LYS A 8 -7.40 9.67 15.61
C LYS A 8 -8.88 9.57 15.98
N ASN A 9 -9.77 9.67 15.00
CA ASN A 9 -11.21 9.50 15.17
C ASN A 9 -11.73 8.19 14.55
N GLY A 10 -10.84 7.36 14.01
CA GLY A 10 -11.15 6.09 13.37
C GLY A 10 -11.10 4.92 14.34
N ALA A 11 -11.68 3.80 13.91
CA ALA A 11 -11.54 2.52 14.61
C ALA A 11 -10.27 1.80 14.13
N HIS A 12 -9.37 1.49 15.06
CA HIS A 12 -8.11 0.82 14.77
C HIS A 12 -8.17 -0.66 15.17
N VAL A 13 -8.14 -1.52 14.17
CA VAL A 13 -8.15 -2.97 14.34
C VAL A 13 -6.86 -3.53 13.72
N PHE A 14 -6.06 -4.19 14.54
CA PHE A 14 -4.82 -4.85 14.14
C PHE A 14 -5.03 -6.37 14.11
N ASP A 15 -4.35 -7.05 13.21
CA ASP A 15 -4.26 -8.51 13.25
C ASP A 15 -3.43 -8.98 14.45
N ARG A 16 -3.76 -10.18 14.93
CA ARG A 16 -3.03 -10.82 16.02
C ARG A 16 -1.68 -11.32 15.54
N GLU A 17 -0.68 -10.48 15.76
CA GLU A 17 0.72 -10.88 15.66
C GLU A 17 1.36 -10.94 17.05
N THR A 18 1.72 -12.14 17.51
CA THR A 18 2.23 -12.39 18.87
C THR A 18 3.35 -11.42 19.28
N TYR A 19 4.25 -11.08 18.36
CA TYR A 19 5.35 -10.16 18.64
C TYR A 19 4.87 -8.71 18.77
N VAL A 20 4.04 -8.24 17.83
CA VAL A 20 3.52 -6.86 17.81
C VAL A 20 2.57 -6.64 18.98
N GLU A 21 1.67 -7.57 19.25
CA GLU A 21 0.75 -7.48 20.38
C GLU A 21 1.49 -7.37 21.72
N LYS A 22 2.53 -8.20 21.93
CA LYS A 22 3.39 -8.08 23.12
C LYS A 22 4.12 -6.75 23.20
N ALA A 23 4.65 -6.26 22.08
CA ALA A 23 5.33 -4.97 22.04
C ALA A 23 4.38 -3.81 22.36
N LEU A 24 3.09 -3.94 22.05
CA LEU A 24 2.07 -2.90 22.22
C LEU A 24 1.19 -3.07 23.46
N GLN A 25 1.29 -4.20 24.19
CA GLN A 25 0.43 -4.54 25.32
C GLN A 25 0.33 -3.45 26.40
N HIS A 26 1.39 -2.67 26.59
CA HIS A 26 1.47 -1.58 27.57
C HIS A 26 1.57 -0.19 26.94
N THR A 27 1.32 -0.08 25.64
CA THR A 27 1.37 1.19 24.92
C THR A 27 0.00 1.87 24.96
N GLU A 28 -0.10 2.95 25.72
CA GLU A 28 -1.24 3.86 25.67
C GLU A 28 -0.93 5.06 24.76
N LEU A 29 -1.93 5.52 24.02
CA LEU A 29 -1.82 6.61 23.06
C LEU A 29 -2.81 7.70 23.44
N TYR A 30 -2.40 8.97 23.32
CA TYR A 30 -3.20 10.11 23.75
C TYR A 30 -3.12 11.28 22.74
N ASP A 31 -4.27 11.87 22.43
CA ASP A 31 -4.42 13.14 21.71
C ASP A 31 -4.83 14.21 22.74
N GLY A 32 -3.82 14.88 23.33
CA GLY A 32 -4.02 15.71 24.52
C GLY A 32 -4.42 14.86 25.72
N THR A 33 -5.62 15.09 26.27
CA THR A 33 -6.17 14.30 27.38
C THR A 33 -7.02 13.12 26.93
N ARG A 34 -7.33 13.02 25.63
CA ARG A 34 -8.15 11.94 25.08
C ARG A 34 -7.29 10.73 24.77
N ARG A 35 -7.60 9.58 25.37
CA ARG A 35 -7.01 8.29 25.00
C ARG A 35 -7.47 7.89 23.59
N LEU A 36 -6.53 7.40 22.77
CA LEU A 36 -6.80 6.83 21.45
C LEU A 36 -6.82 5.31 21.56
N ASP A 37 -7.94 4.71 21.18
CA ASP A 37 -8.14 3.26 21.32
C ASP A 37 -7.77 2.51 20.05
N TYR A 38 -7.23 1.32 20.26
CA TYR A 38 -7.00 0.30 19.23
C TYR A 38 -7.18 -1.09 19.84
N ARG A 39 -7.45 -2.09 19.00
CA ARG A 39 -7.62 -3.48 19.43
C ARG A 39 -6.93 -4.45 18.49
N PHE A 40 -6.58 -5.62 19.04
CA PHE A 40 -6.15 -6.78 18.26
C PHE A 40 -7.32 -7.74 18.05
N ALA A 41 -7.37 -8.38 16.89
CA ALA A 41 -8.45 -9.29 16.53
C ALA A 41 -7.94 -10.49 15.73
N ASP A 42 -8.70 -11.58 15.78
CA ASP A 42 -8.44 -12.76 14.95
C ASP A 42 -8.90 -12.49 13.51
N SER A 43 -7.98 -12.58 12.55
CA SER A 43 -8.27 -12.37 11.13
C SER A 43 -9.43 -13.20 10.61
N LYS A 44 -9.70 -14.39 11.16
CA LYS A 44 -10.84 -15.25 10.74
C LYS A 44 -12.20 -14.63 11.03
N ALA A 45 -12.28 -13.75 12.03
CA ALA A 45 -13.52 -13.09 12.45
C ALA A 45 -13.67 -11.66 11.89
N GLU A 46 -12.62 -11.12 11.25
CA GLU A 46 -12.58 -9.73 10.79
C GLU A 46 -12.31 -9.66 9.28
N VAL A 47 -13.38 -9.49 8.49
CA VAL A 47 -13.26 -9.38 7.02
C VAL A 47 -12.32 -8.24 6.59
N GLY A 48 -12.27 -7.16 7.36
CA GLY A 48 -11.37 -6.02 7.09
C GLY A 48 -9.89 -6.41 7.16
N ILE A 49 -9.51 -7.32 8.06
CA ILE A 49 -8.13 -7.82 8.16
C ILE A 49 -7.81 -8.69 6.95
N GLN A 50 -8.71 -9.60 6.58
CA GLN A 50 -8.52 -10.47 5.41
C GLN A 50 -8.37 -9.67 4.11
N LEU A 51 -9.18 -8.61 3.94
CA LEU A 51 -9.04 -7.69 2.81
C LEU A 51 -7.72 -6.93 2.85
N SER A 52 -7.30 -6.47 4.03
CA SER A 52 -6.01 -5.79 4.22
C SER A 52 -4.85 -6.68 3.78
N ASP A 53 -4.84 -7.97 4.15
CA ASP A 53 -3.77 -8.91 3.78
C ASP A 53 -3.68 -9.11 2.27
N VAL A 54 -4.83 -9.27 1.60
CA VAL A 54 -4.88 -9.42 0.14
C VAL A 54 -4.37 -8.16 -0.55
N VAL A 55 -4.82 -6.98 -0.12
CA VAL A 55 -4.40 -5.70 -0.71
C VAL A 55 -2.91 -5.45 -0.46
N ALA A 56 -2.42 -5.63 0.77
CA ALA A 56 -1.02 -5.47 1.11
C ALA A 56 -0.13 -6.45 0.32
N GLY A 57 -0.56 -7.71 0.20
CA GLY A 57 0.12 -8.73 -0.59
C GLY A 57 0.17 -8.41 -2.08
N LEU A 58 -0.94 -7.92 -2.65
CA LEU A 58 -1.01 -7.49 -4.05
C LEU A 58 -0.06 -6.31 -4.32
N VAL A 59 -0.11 -5.28 -3.48
CA VAL A 59 0.72 -4.09 -3.59
C VAL A 59 2.21 -4.43 -3.41
N GLY A 60 2.54 -5.29 -2.45
CA GLY A 60 3.91 -5.76 -2.25
C GLY A 60 4.45 -6.49 -3.47
N ARG A 61 3.64 -7.38 -4.09
CA ARG A 61 4.03 -8.06 -5.33
C ARG A 61 4.21 -7.11 -6.50
N HIS A 62 3.36 -6.10 -6.63
CA HIS A 62 3.49 -5.05 -7.64
C HIS A 62 4.83 -4.30 -7.50
N PHE A 63 5.17 -3.83 -6.29
CA PHE A 63 6.44 -3.13 -6.09
C PHE A 63 7.67 -4.02 -6.22
N ASN A 64 7.59 -5.30 -5.85
CA ASN A 64 8.66 -6.25 -6.12
C ASN A 64 8.85 -6.46 -7.63
N TYR A 65 7.75 -6.61 -8.38
CA TYR A 65 7.80 -6.72 -9.83
C TYR A 65 8.46 -5.50 -10.49
N LEU A 66 8.16 -4.28 -10.03
CA LEU A 66 8.82 -3.07 -10.53
C LEU A 66 10.32 -3.04 -10.21
N GLN A 67 10.74 -3.59 -9.08
CA GLN A 67 12.15 -3.65 -8.68
C GLN A 67 12.93 -4.71 -9.49
N ASP A 68 12.29 -5.83 -9.82
CA ASP A 68 12.92 -6.96 -10.51
C ASP A 68 13.32 -6.66 -11.97
N TYR A 69 12.76 -5.60 -12.58
CA TYR A 69 12.97 -5.28 -13.99
C TYR A 69 13.36 -3.81 -14.22
N SER A 70 14.08 -3.56 -15.32
CA SER A 70 14.34 -2.19 -15.79
C SER A 70 13.08 -1.58 -16.40
N LEU A 71 13.00 -0.25 -16.48
CA LEU A 71 11.84 0.43 -17.07
C LEU A 71 11.59 0.01 -18.54
N PRO A 72 12.60 -0.09 -19.43
CA PRO A 72 12.39 -0.58 -20.78
C PRO A 72 11.76 -1.98 -20.83
N GLU A 73 12.21 -2.89 -19.95
CA GLU A 73 11.67 -4.25 -19.89
C GLU A 73 10.22 -4.27 -19.37
N LEU A 74 9.90 -3.43 -18.37
CA LEU A 74 8.55 -3.29 -17.84
C LEU A 74 7.56 -2.83 -18.92
N ILE A 75 7.91 -1.79 -19.68
CA ILE A 75 7.06 -1.27 -20.76
C ILE A 75 6.92 -2.32 -21.87
N ARG A 76 8.03 -2.93 -22.31
CA ARG A 76 7.99 -4.01 -23.30
C ARG A 76 7.06 -5.15 -22.88
N ARG A 77 7.06 -5.54 -21.61
CA ARG A 77 6.15 -6.57 -21.07
C ARG A 77 4.71 -6.12 -21.06
N ARG A 78 4.45 -4.89 -20.62
CA ARG A 78 3.12 -4.29 -20.58
C ARG A 78 2.48 -4.25 -21.96
N ASP A 79 3.26 -3.95 -23.01
CA ASP A 79 2.79 -3.94 -24.40
C ASP A 79 2.30 -5.32 -24.89
N HIS A 80 2.67 -6.40 -24.19
CA HIS A 80 2.24 -7.77 -24.47
C HIS A 80 1.21 -8.29 -23.47
N PHE A 81 0.68 -7.44 -22.59
CA PHE A 81 -0.38 -7.83 -21.66
C PHE A 81 -1.67 -8.15 -22.41
N ASN A 82 -2.37 -9.19 -21.97
CA ASN A 82 -3.72 -9.46 -22.42
C ASN A 82 -4.73 -8.52 -21.74
N GLU A 83 -5.97 -8.55 -22.22
CA GLU A 83 -7.05 -7.70 -21.72
C GLU A 83 -7.28 -7.85 -20.21
N VAL A 84 -7.20 -9.07 -19.66
CA VAL A 84 -7.38 -9.32 -18.22
C VAL A 84 -6.28 -8.67 -17.40
N GLN A 85 -5.03 -8.73 -17.88
CA GLN A 85 -3.88 -8.11 -17.23
C GLN A 85 -3.96 -6.58 -17.28
N LEU A 86 -4.34 -6.01 -18.42
CA LEU A 86 -4.55 -4.57 -18.57
C LEU A 86 -5.69 -4.07 -17.67
N ASN A 87 -6.82 -4.78 -17.64
CA ASN A 87 -7.95 -4.44 -16.78
C ASN A 87 -7.57 -4.54 -15.29
N SER A 88 -6.81 -5.56 -14.92
CA SER A 88 -6.34 -5.72 -13.54
C SER A 88 -5.39 -4.60 -13.13
N LEU A 89 -4.49 -4.17 -14.03
CA LEU A 89 -3.58 -3.04 -13.81
C LEU A 89 -4.35 -1.72 -13.67
N ASP A 90 -5.36 -1.49 -14.51
CA ASP A 90 -6.21 -0.30 -14.43
C ASP A 90 -7.06 -0.27 -13.14
N LEU A 91 -7.56 -1.42 -12.67
CA LEU A 91 -8.24 -1.51 -11.39
C LEU A 91 -7.33 -1.19 -10.20
N LEU A 92 -6.07 -1.65 -10.24
CA LEU A 92 -5.08 -1.30 -9.22
C LEU A 92 -4.80 0.20 -9.22
N ARG A 93 -4.62 0.79 -10.41
CA ARG A 93 -4.44 2.24 -10.59
C ARG A 93 -5.59 3.03 -9.97
N LYS A 94 -6.84 2.68 -10.32
CA LYS A 94 -8.05 3.31 -9.79
C LYS A 94 -8.19 3.17 -8.28
N LEU A 95 -7.83 2.01 -7.72
CA LEU A 95 -7.88 1.78 -6.27
C LEU A 95 -6.90 2.69 -5.52
N ILE A 96 -5.69 2.86 -6.07
CA ILE A 96 -4.67 3.76 -5.49
C ILE A 96 -5.15 5.21 -5.60
N GLU A 97 -5.60 5.65 -6.77
CA GLU A 97 -6.12 7.01 -6.99
C GLU A 97 -7.29 7.33 -6.06
N TYR A 98 -8.26 6.43 -5.94
CA TYR A 98 -9.38 6.60 -5.01
C TYR A 98 -8.93 6.71 -3.54
N SER A 99 -7.90 5.96 -3.16
CA SER A 99 -7.34 6.01 -1.80
C SER A 99 -6.62 7.31 -1.53
N ASP A 100 -5.79 7.77 -2.48
CA ASP A 100 -5.03 9.01 -2.40
C ASP A 100 -5.98 10.23 -2.41
N ASP A 101 -7.00 10.24 -3.27
CA ASP A 101 -8.04 11.29 -3.34
C ASP A 101 -8.81 11.44 -2.02
N PHE A 102 -9.04 10.33 -1.31
CA PHE A 102 -9.68 10.37 0.01
C PHE A 102 -8.71 10.86 1.09
N SER A 103 -7.49 10.34 1.12
CA SER A 103 -6.43 10.78 2.03
C SER A 103 -5.08 10.14 1.67
N ASP A 104 -4.05 10.99 1.49
CA ASP A 104 -2.63 10.58 1.41
C ASP A 104 -2.16 9.68 2.57
N GLY A 105 -2.90 9.68 3.69
CA GLY A 105 -2.64 8.82 4.84
C GLY A 105 -3.03 7.36 4.66
N LEU A 106 -3.88 7.01 3.67
CA LEU A 106 -4.37 5.64 3.47
C LEU A 106 -3.38 4.77 2.70
N PHE A 107 -2.78 5.31 1.62
CA PHE A 107 -1.82 4.59 0.79
C PHE A 107 -0.41 5.20 0.83
N HIS A 108 0.08 5.47 2.04
CA HIS A 108 1.42 6.01 2.20
C HIS A 108 2.48 4.92 2.08
N LYS A 109 3.43 5.17 1.17
CA LYS A 109 4.51 4.28 0.76
C LYS A 109 5.87 4.96 0.89
N LEU A 110 6.87 4.21 1.35
CA LEU A 110 8.28 4.62 1.32
C LEU A 110 8.98 3.73 0.31
N MET A 111 9.55 4.34 -0.73
CA MET A 111 10.19 3.60 -1.82
C MET A 111 11.41 4.34 -2.39
N PRO A 112 12.36 3.60 -2.96
CA PRO A 112 13.43 4.18 -3.77
C PRO A 112 12.89 5.04 -4.94
N LEU A 113 13.63 6.08 -5.32
CA LEU A 113 13.24 7.00 -6.40
C LEU A 113 13.09 6.29 -7.75
N ASP A 114 13.94 5.30 -8.04
CA ASP A 114 13.84 4.51 -9.27
C ASP A 114 12.51 3.72 -9.33
N THR A 115 12.09 3.14 -8.20
CA THR A 115 10.81 2.43 -8.09
C THR A 115 9.63 3.38 -8.23
N TYR A 116 9.74 4.60 -7.68
CA TYR A 116 8.76 5.65 -7.87
C TYR A 116 8.59 6.03 -9.35
N PHE A 117 9.68 6.30 -10.06
CA PHE A 117 9.63 6.62 -11.50
C PHE A 117 9.08 5.45 -12.32
N LYS A 118 9.50 4.21 -12.02
CA LYS A 118 8.97 3.01 -12.67
C LYS A 118 7.48 2.86 -12.43
N ASN A 119 6.99 3.07 -11.21
CA ASN A 119 5.56 2.97 -10.90
C ASN A 119 4.75 4.01 -11.68
N ASN A 120 5.21 5.25 -11.70
CA ASN A 120 4.52 6.33 -12.41
C ASN A 120 4.44 6.07 -13.92
N ALA A 121 5.52 5.61 -14.53
CA ALA A 121 5.52 5.25 -15.95
C ALA A 121 4.69 4.00 -16.24
N PHE A 122 4.87 2.93 -15.46
CA PHE A 122 4.23 1.65 -15.71
C PHE A 122 2.73 1.64 -15.40
N LEU A 123 2.32 2.28 -14.30
CA LEU A 123 0.94 2.25 -13.80
C LEU A 123 0.11 3.47 -14.24
N HIS A 124 0.73 4.65 -14.37
CA HIS A 124 0.02 5.91 -14.64
C HIS A 124 0.37 6.55 -16.00
N ASP A 125 1.16 5.86 -16.84
CA ASP A 125 1.59 6.35 -18.16
C ASP A 125 2.28 7.74 -18.10
N GLN A 126 3.00 8.02 -17.02
CA GLN A 126 3.74 9.27 -16.84
C GLN A 126 5.16 9.16 -17.40
N ASP A 127 5.70 10.29 -17.87
CA ASP A 127 7.09 10.33 -18.33
C ASP A 127 8.08 10.05 -17.19
N ALA A 128 9.07 9.21 -17.47
CA ALA A 128 10.19 8.94 -16.58
C ALA A 128 11.44 9.75 -17.00
N PRO A 129 12.32 10.12 -16.05
CA PRO A 129 13.58 10.77 -16.37
C PRO A 129 14.42 10.00 -17.40
N PRO A 130 15.20 10.67 -18.27
CA PRO A 130 15.97 10.01 -19.34
C PRO A 130 16.89 8.88 -18.88
N PHE A 131 17.49 9.01 -17.70
CA PHE A 131 18.40 7.99 -17.15
C PHE A 131 17.71 6.67 -16.78
N MET A 132 16.37 6.67 -16.65
CA MET A 132 15.60 5.45 -16.37
C MET A 132 15.50 4.53 -17.59
N TRP A 133 15.78 5.06 -18.79
CA TRP A 133 15.71 4.34 -20.07
C TRP A 133 17.08 3.81 -20.53
N ALA A 134 18.14 4.14 -19.80
CA ALA A 134 19.50 3.71 -20.08
C ALA A 134 19.76 2.26 -19.67
#